data_AF-A0A3D1HE48-F1
#
_entry.id   AF-A0A3D1HE48-F1
#
_cell.length_a   1.000
_cell.length_b   1.000
_cell.length_c   1.000
_cell.angle_alpha   90.00
_cell.angle_beta   90.00
_cell.angle_gamma   90.00
#
_symmetry.space_group_name_H-M   'P 1'
#
loop_
_entity.id
_entity.type
_entity.pdbx_description
1 polymer ?
#
loop_
_entity_poly.entity_id
_entity_poly.type
_entity_poly.pdbx_seq_one_letter_code
_entity_poly.pdbx_strand_id
1 'polypeptide(L)'
;MVKISTLELENVKRIKAVSLAPAESGLTVIGGDNGQGKTSVLDAIAWALGGEKFKPSNPQREGSVIPPHLRVTLSNGLVVERKGESGSLKVTDPDGRKGGQQLLNEFVEQLALNLPKFIEATPKAKAETLLKIIGVGDKLRALDMQIEQRYNQRTEIGRIAQQKHKYADELPVHTNAPAEEISISELIRRQQAILAKNGENQRLRHNHEICEQELSRAQQAYELAAEVLAKARQDAETARKSAEDLQDQSTAEIEQSIADIDIINRKVRENASRERAEQDAAELDAQYAEITETIENLREERTNLLKNADLPLAGLSVEDGELVYNGAKWDCMSGAEQLKIATAIVRKLNPECGFVLMDKLEQMDAKTLAEFGNWLEQEGLQVIATRVSTGDECSIIIEDGLAKTITQPSQTWTKGVF
;
A
#
# COMPACT_ATOMS: atom_id res chain seq x y z
N MET A 1 19.72 -20.60 23.09
CA MET A 1 20.69 -20.65 21.96
C MET A 1 21.60 -21.87 22.04
N VAL A 2 21.38 -22.82 21.16
CA VAL A 2 22.15 -24.05 20.95
C VAL A 2 23.21 -23.81 19.87
N LYS A 3 24.44 -24.25 20.12
CA LYS A 3 25.61 -24.06 19.25
C LYS A 3 26.26 -25.40 18.91
N ILE A 4 27.18 -25.41 17.97
CA ILE A 4 27.97 -26.61 17.64
C ILE A 4 29.20 -26.63 18.55
N SER A 5 29.30 -27.64 19.41
CA SER A 5 30.45 -27.83 20.30
C SER A 5 31.58 -28.58 19.61
N THR A 6 31.27 -29.68 18.94
CA THR A 6 32.27 -30.49 18.21
C THR A 6 31.69 -31.08 16.94
N LEU A 7 32.54 -31.25 15.93
CA LEU A 7 32.22 -31.96 14.71
C LEU A 7 33.33 -32.94 14.35
N GLU A 8 32.93 -34.15 13.96
CA GLU A 8 33.75 -35.24 13.43
C GLU A 8 33.14 -35.66 12.09
N LEU A 9 33.87 -35.47 11.00
CA LEU A 9 33.41 -35.71 9.64
C LEU A 9 34.42 -36.60 8.92
N GLU A 10 33.98 -37.76 8.44
CA GLU A 10 34.83 -38.74 7.79
C GLU A 10 34.23 -39.23 6.46
N ASN A 11 35.09 -39.36 5.45
CA ASN A 11 34.77 -39.96 4.15
C ASN A 11 33.54 -39.37 3.45
N VAL A 12 33.30 -38.06 3.59
CA VAL A 12 32.17 -37.34 3.00
C VAL A 12 32.64 -36.35 1.93
N LYS A 13 32.10 -36.42 0.71
CA LYS A 13 32.48 -35.56 -0.44
C LYS A 13 34.00 -35.46 -0.62
N ARG A 14 34.62 -34.31 -0.33
CA ARG A 14 36.08 -34.08 -0.43
C ARG A 14 36.80 -34.18 0.91
N ILE A 15 36.15 -34.62 1.98
CA ILE A 15 36.73 -34.78 3.32
C ILE A 15 37.25 -36.21 3.49
N LYS A 16 38.49 -36.34 3.97
CA LYS A 16 39.05 -37.62 4.44
C LYS A 16 38.66 -37.80 5.91
N ALA A 17 39.14 -36.88 6.75
CA ALA A 17 38.84 -36.80 8.17
C ALA A 17 39.03 -35.35 8.63
N VAL A 18 37.99 -34.78 9.23
CA VAL A 18 38.01 -33.46 9.85
C VAL A 18 37.40 -33.57 11.24
N SER A 19 38.16 -33.16 12.25
CA SER A 19 37.67 -32.95 13.61
C SER A 19 37.93 -31.50 13.99
N LEU A 20 36.89 -30.79 14.44
CA LEU A 20 36.97 -29.38 14.80
C LEU A 20 36.05 -29.09 15.99
N ALA A 21 36.53 -28.25 16.90
CA ALA A 21 35.72 -27.59 17.91
C ALA A 21 35.66 -26.11 17.53
N PRO A 22 34.56 -25.62 16.93
CA PRO A 22 34.43 -24.21 16.60
C PRO A 22 34.41 -23.36 17.87
N ALA A 23 34.75 -22.07 17.75
CA ALA A 23 34.67 -21.14 18.87
C ALA A 23 33.22 -21.06 19.39
N GLU A 24 33.04 -20.97 20.72
CA GLU A 24 31.70 -20.90 21.33
C GLU A 24 30.91 -19.65 20.89
N SER A 25 31.58 -18.57 20.49
CA SER A 25 30.97 -17.38 19.90
C SER A 25 31.94 -16.73 18.93
N GLY A 26 31.43 -15.85 18.08
CA GLY A 26 32.23 -15.17 17.08
C GLY A 26 32.42 -16.02 15.82
N LEU A 27 33.54 -15.78 15.16
CA LEU A 27 33.81 -16.30 13.82
C LEU A 27 34.84 -17.43 13.85
N THR A 28 34.47 -18.61 13.33
CA THR A 28 35.40 -19.70 13.04
C THR A 28 35.60 -19.80 11.53
N VAL A 29 36.81 -19.47 11.06
CA VAL A 29 37.13 -19.45 9.63
C VAL A 29 37.87 -20.73 9.22
N ILE A 30 37.32 -21.43 8.24
CA ILE A 30 37.88 -22.61 7.60
C ILE A 30 38.59 -22.14 6.31
N GLY A 31 39.91 -22.12 6.34
CA GLY A 31 40.81 -21.76 5.26
C GLY A 31 41.24 -22.94 4.38
N GLY A 32 42.01 -22.64 3.34
CA GLY A 32 42.56 -23.56 2.34
C GLY A 32 42.29 -23.12 0.91
N ASP A 33 42.93 -23.77 -0.05
CA ASP A 33 42.72 -23.50 -1.47
C ASP A 33 41.39 -24.05 -2.00
N ASN A 34 41.04 -23.67 -3.23
CA ASN A 34 39.89 -24.23 -3.92
C ASN A 34 40.04 -25.74 -4.14
N GLY A 35 38.93 -26.47 -4.01
CA GLY A 35 38.92 -27.91 -4.18
C GLY A 35 39.41 -28.74 -2.99
N GLN A 36 39.94 -28.12 -1.93
CA GLN A 36 40.51 -28.85 -0.78
C GLN A 36 39.47 -29.47 0.17
N GLY A 37 38.20 -29.07 0.08
CA GLY A 37 37.11 -29.62 0.89
C GLY A 37 36.47 -28.67 1.90
N LYS A 38 36.84 -27.38 1.91
CA LYS A 38 36.24 -26.33 2.76
C LYS A 38 34.70 -26.33 2.73
N THR A 39 34.10 -26.09 1.56
CA THR A 39 32.63 -26.11 1.39
C THR A 39 32.03 -27.48 1.71
N SER A 40 32.79 -28.57 1.53
CA SER A 40 32.33 -29.91 1.93
C SER A 40 32.16 -30.04 3.45
N VAL A 41 32.88 -29.26 4.26
CA VAL A 41 32.67 -29.20 5.72
C VAL A 41 31.32 -28.58 6.03
N LEU A 42 31.00 -27.42 5.44
CA LEU A 42 29.70 -26.77 5.62
C LEU A 42 28.55 -27.67 5.14
N ASP A 43 28.69 -28.28 3.95
CA ASP A 43 27.69 -29.21 3.40
C ASP A 43 27.45 -30.42 4.32
N ALA A 44 28.52 -30.94 4.93
CA ALA A 44 28.44 -32.07 5.83
C ALA A 44 27.75 -31.70 7.15
N ILE A 45 28.00 -30.51 7.70
CA ILE A 45 27.29 -29.99 8.87
C ILE A 45 25.81 -29.77 8.53
N ALA A 46 25.53 -29.14 7.39
CA ALA A 46 24.17 -28.92 6.89
C ALA A 46 23.41 -30.23 6.70
N TRP A 47 24.05 -31.27 6.16
CA TRP A 47 23.43 -32.59 6.04
C TRP A 47 23.22 -33.27 7.39
N ALA A 48 24.20 -33.22 8.29
CA ALA A 48 24.10 -33.78 9.64
C ALA A 48 22.85 -33.24 10.35
N LEU A 49 22.68 -31.91 10.36
CA LEU A 49 21.65 -31.23 11.14
C LEU A 49 20.34 -31.00 10.38
N GLY A 50 20.37 -30.82 9.06
CA GLY A 50 19.22 -30.36 8.27
C GLY A 50 18.38 -31.46 7.60
N GLY A 51 18.79 -32.73 7.71
CA GLY A 51 18.02 -33.85 7.15
C GLY A 51 18.26 -34.13 5.67
N GLU A 52 17.38 -34.94 5.08
CA GLU A 52 17.49 -35.38 3.68
C GLU A 52 17.52 -34.24 2.66
N LYS A 53 16.95 -33.06 2.98
CA LYS A 53 16.99 -31.87 2.11
C LYS A 53 18.41 -31.39 1.79
N PHE A 54 19.36 -31.68 2.66
CA PHE A 54 20.77 -31.29 2.53
C PHE A 54 21.66 -32.48 2.17
N LYS A 55 21.09 -33.66 1.93
CA LYS A 55 21.85 -34.84 1.54
C LYS A 55 22.47 -34.63 0.15
N PRO A 56 23.80 -34.75 0.01
CA PRO A 56 24.44 -34.73 -1.30
C PRO A 56 23.93 -35.89 -2.17
N SER A 57 23.83 -35.68 -3.48
CA SER A 57 23.49 -36.73 -4.43
C SER A 57 24.46 -37.92 -4.37
N ASN A 58 25.74 -37.62 -4.16
CA ASN A 58 26.76 -38.60 -3.82
C ASN A 58 27.52 -38.14 -2.55
N PRO A 59 27.17 -38.64 -1.36
CA PRO A 59 27.79 -38.21 -0.11
C PRO A 59 29.15 -38.86 0.13
N GLN A 60 29.41 -40.05 -0.42
CA GLN A 60 30.66 -40.77 -0.19
C GLN A 60 31.84 -40.11 -0.87
N ARG A 61 32.99 -40.07 -0.19
CA ARG A 61 34.24 -39.61 -0.78
C ARG A 61 34.61 -40.51 -1.95
N GLU A 62 34.92 -39.89 -3.08
CA GLU A 62 35.40 -40.58 -4.28
C GLU A 62 36.67 -41.39 -3.96
N GLY A 63 36.66 -42.67 -4.33
CA GLY A 63 37.76 -43.60 -4.06
C GLY A 63 37.81 -44.19 -2.64
N SER A 64 36.93 -43.79 -1.71
CA SER A 64 36.81 -44.44 -0.40
C SER A 64 35.94 -45.69 -0.48
N VAL A 65 36.35 -46.78 0.17
CA VAL A 65 35.50 -47.97 0.41
C VAL A 65 34.77 -47.90 1.76
N ILE A 66 35.13 -46.94 2.60
CA ILE A 66 34.51 -46.71 3.90
C ILE A 66 33.37 -45.72 3.71
N PRO A 67 32.14 -46.05 4.16
CA PRO A 67 31.00 -45.15 4.03
C PRO A 67 31.15 -43.89 4.88
N PRO A 68 30.41 -42.80 4.58
CA PRO A 68 30.43 -41.58 5.36
C PRO A 68 30.07 -41.81 6.83
N HIS A 69 30.77 -41.08 7.70
CA HIS A 69 30.44 -40.96 9.11
C HIS A 69 30.49 -39.48 9.51
N LEU A 70 29.37 -38.99 10.02
CA LEU A 70 29.23 -37.64 10.53
C LEU A 70 28.78 -37.72 11.97
N ARG A 71 29.44 -36.98 12.85
CA ARG A 71 29.02 -36.80 14.23
C ARG A 71 29.16 -35.34 14.63
N VAL A 72 28.06 -34.75 15.07
CA VAL A 72 28.00 -33.37 15.54
C VAL A 72 27.45 -33.37 16.95
N THR A 73 28.14 -32.71 17.88
CA THR A 73 27.69 -32.51 19.26
C THR A 73 27.28 -31.06 19.43
N LEU A 74 26.05 -30.86 19.92
CA LEU A 74 25.51 -29.54 20.20
C LEU A 74 25.74 -29.14 21.67
N SER A 75 25.72 -27.84 21.96
CA SER A 75 26.01 -27.29 23.28
C SER A 75 24.98 -27.65 24.35
N ASN A 76 23.77 -28.06 23.95
CA ASN A 76 22.77 -28.63 24.85
C ASN A 76 22.96 -30.13 25.12
N GLY A 77 24.07 -30.72 24.63
CA GLY A 77 24.44 -32.12 24.79
C GLY A 77 23.86 -33.07 23.75
N LEU A 78 23.03 -32.60 22.81
CA LEU A 78 22.49 -33.44 21.74
C LEU A 78 23.64 -33.92 20.83
N VAL A 79 23.70 -35.24 20.62
CA VAL A 79 24.65 -35.87 19.70
C VAL A 79 23.90 -36.36 18.46
N VAL A 80 24.28 -35.83 17.30
CA VAL A 80 23.72 -36.17 15.99
C VAL A 80 24.74 -36.99 15.22
N GLU A 81 24.40 -38.25 14.93
CA GLU A 81 25.23 -39.15 14.14
C GLU A 81 24.53 -39.51 12.83
N ARG A 82 25.24 -39.45 11.70
CA ARG A 82 24.84 -40.05 10.42
C ARG A 82 25.89 -41.06 9.97
N LYS A 83 25.48 -42.30 9.71
CA LYS A 83 26.40 -43.39 9.32
C LYS A 83 25.85 -44.27 8.21
N GLY A 84 26.77 -44.82 7.42
CA GLY A 84 26.47 -45.79 6.36
C GLY A 84 26.14 -45.14 5.02
N GLU A 85 26.05 -45.97 3.96
CA GLU A 85 25.78 -45.51 2.58
C GLU A 85 24.45 -44.75 2.45
N SER A 86 23.43 -45.18 3.20
CA SER A 86 22.13 -44.51 3.24
C SER A 86 22.12 -43.24 4.10
N GLY A 87 23.14 -43.04 4.95
CA GLY A 87 23.25 -41.90 5.87
C GLY A 87 22.25 -41.94 7.02
N SER A 88 22.05 -43.13 7.62
CA SER A 88 21.09 -43.36 8.71
C SER A 88 21.29 -42.39 9.87
N LEU A 89 20.22 -41.69 10.27
CA LEU A 89 20.23 -40.71 11.34
C LEU A 89 20.05 -41.37 12.71
N LYS A 90 20.88 -40.98 13.67
CA LYS A 90 20.73 -41.29 15.08
C LYS A 90 20.93 -40.02 15.89
N VAL A 91 19.91 -39.59 16.62
CA VAL A 91 19.98 -38.45 17.54
C VAL A 91 19.92 -38.99 18.96
N THR A 92 20.84 -38.55 19.82
CA THR A 92 20.91 -38.98 21.23
C THR A 92 20.94 -37.74 22.12
N ASP A 93 20.05 -37.68 23.10
CA ASP A 93 19.99 -36.67 24.16
C ASP A 93 21.09 -36.92 25.22
N PRO A 94 21.54 -35.92 25.99
CA PRO A 94 22.38 -36.11 27.18
C PRO A 94 21.96 -37.26 28.11
N ASP A 95 20.65 -37.51 28.27
CA ASP A 95 20.10 -38.63 29.07
C ASP A 95 20.24 -40.01 28.39
N GLY A 96 20.80 -40.07 27.18
CA GLY A 96 20.93 -41.30 26.38
C GLY A 96 19.65 -41.71 25.64
N ARG A 97 18.59 -40.88 25.68
CA ARG A 97 17.34 -41.12 24.96
C ARG A 97 17.52 -40.88 23.46
N LYS A 98 16.90 -41.72 22.63
CA LYS A 98 16.92 -41.56 21.17
C LYS A 98 15.88 -40.54 20.72
N GLY A 99 16.30 -39.59 19.90
CA GLY A 99 15.45 -38.61 19.22
C GLY A 99 15.40 -38.83 17.71
N GLY A 100 14.56 -38.05 17.03
CA GLY A 100 14.47 -37.98 15.57
C GLY A 100 14.80 -36.59 15.03
N GLN A 101 14.68 -36.40 13.72
CA GLN A 101 14.90 -35.12 13.06
C GLN A 101 13.96 -34.01 13.57
N GLN A 102 12.76 -34.35 14.05
CA GLN A 102 11.81 -33.37 14.60
C GLN A 102 12.39 -32.64 15.82
N LEU A 103 13.06 -33.37 16.73
CA LEU A 103 13.73 -32.78 17.89
C LEU A 103 14.85 -31.82 17.47
N LEU A 104 15.59 -32.15 16.41
CA LEU A 104 16.64 -31.26 15.89
C LEU A 104 16.09 -29.98 15.29
N ASN A 105 14.94 -30.06 14.62
CA ASN A 105 14.32 -28.91 13.98
C ASN A 105 13.83 -27.84 14.98
N GLU A 106 13.73 -28.17 16.28
CA GLU A 106 13.43 -27.18 17.34
C GLU A 106 14.64 -26.25 17.58
N PHE A 107 15.86 -26.76 17.46
CA PHE A 107 17.10 -26.05 17.78
C PHE A 107 17.90 -25.60 16.55
N VAL A 108 17.49 -26.02 15.35
CA VAL A 108 18.21 -25.79 14.10
C VAL A 108 17.30 -25.08 13.09
N GLU A 109 17.74 -23.92 12.61
CA GLU A 109 17.05 -23.16 11.57
C GLU A 109 17.55 -23.53 10.17
N GLN A 110 16.66 -23.76 9.21
CA GLN A 110 17.04 -24.18 7.86
C GLN A 110 17.86 -23.11 7.12
N LEU A 111 17.54 -21.83 7.35
CA LEU A 111 18.32 -20.73 6.78
C LEU A 111 19.71 -20.60 7.42
N ALA A 112 19.87 -20.98 8.69
CA ALA A 112 21.19 -21.03 9.33
C ALA A 112 22.12 -22.07 8.69
N LEU A 113 21.55 -23.15 8.13
CA LEU A 113 22.30 -24.19 7.44
C LEU A 113 22.66 -23.83 5.98
N ASN A 114 21.96 -22.86 5.39
CA ASN A 114 22.20 -22.43 4.01
C ASN A 114 21.77 -20.97 3.81
N LEU A 115 22.63 -20.08 4.27
CA LEU A 115 22.50 -18.64 4.07
C LEU A 115 22.53 -18.23 2.58
N PRO A 116 23.35 -18.85 1.70
CA PRO A 116 23.35 -18.51 0.27
C PRO A 116 21.96 -18.57 -0.37
N LYS A 117 21.14 -19.56 -0.01
CA LYS A 117 19.77 -19.68 -0.52
C LYS A 117 18.89 -18.46 -0.19
N PHE A 118 19.10 -17.84 0.98
CA PHE A 118 18.41 -16.60 1.34
C PHE A 118 18.91 -15.41 0.51
N ILE A 119 20.22 -15.30 0.32
CA ILE A 119 20.86 -14.23 -0.46
C ILE A 119 20.42 -14.29 -1.93
N GLU A 120 20.28 -15.49 -2.48
CA GLU A 120 19.85 -15.73 -3.87
C GLU A 120 18.32 -15.63 -4.06
N ALA A 121 17.53 -15.55 -2.98
CA ALA A 121 16.09 -15.41 -3.07
C ALA A 121 15.66 -14.10 -3.74
N THR A 122 14.45 -14.06 -4.28
CA THR A 122 13.91 -12.83 -4.88
C THR A 122 13.76 -11.72 -3.83
N PRO A 123 13.87 -10.42 -4.20
CA PRO A 123 13.71 -9.30 -3.27
C PRO A 123 12.42 -9.40 -2.44
N LYS A 124 11.31 -9.77 -3.10
CA LYS A 124 10.02 -10.00 -2.46
C LYS A 124 10.05 -11.14 -1.43
N ALA A 125 10.66 -12.27 -1.75
CA ALA A 125 10.75 -13.40 -0.82
C ALA A 125 11.59 -13.06 0.42
N LYS A 126 12.65 -12.25 0.26
CA LYS A 126 13.45 -11.75 1.39
C LYS A 126 12.63 -10.84 2.31
N ALA A 127 11.91 -9.89 1.72
CA ALA A 127 11.04 -8.99 2.48
C ALA A 127 9.91 -9.75 3.19
N GLU A 128 9.23 -10.68 2.51
CA GLU A 128 8.20 -11.53 3.11
C GLU A 128 8.72 -12.35 4.29
N THR A 129 9.95 -12.89 4.17
CA THR A 129 10.59 -13.61 5.27
C THR A 129 10.77 -12.70 6.48
N LEU A 130 11.29 -11.49 6.29
CA LEU A 130 11.45 -10.51 7.36
C LEU A 130 10.10 -10.11 7.99
N LEU A 131 9.10 -9.78 7.18
CA LEU A 131 7.77 -9.37 7.66
C LEU A 131 7.04 -10.46 8.44
N LYS A 132 7.24 -11.73 8.05
CA LYS A 132 6.72 -12.89 8.77
C LYS A 132 7.37 -13.04 10.15
N ILE A 133 8.68 -12.83 10.24
CA ILE A 133 9.44 -12.92 11.50
C ILE A 133 8.94 -11.87 12.50
N ILE A 134 8.71 -10.64 12.04
CA ILE A 134 8.28 -9.53 12.89
C ILE A 134 6.80 -9.67 13.29
N GLY A 135 6.02 -10.50 12.59
CA GLY A 135 4.59 -10.70 12.87
C GLY A 135 3.68 -9.55 12.45
N VAL A 136 4.21 -8.60 11.67
CA VAL A 136 3.45 -7.44 11.15
C VAL A 136 2.97 -7.63 9.71
N GLY A 137 3.35 -8.72 9.04
CA GLY A 137 3.06 -8.95 7.63
C GLY A 137 1.58 -8.85 7.24
N ASP A 138 0.68 -9.46 8.02
CA ASP A 138 -0.76 -9.41 7.73
C ASP A 138 -1.36 -8.02 7.96
N LYS A 139 -0.90 -7.31 8.99
CA LYS A 139 -1.30 -5.92 9.26
C LYS A 139 -0.83 -4.97 8.17
N LEU A 140 0.41 -5.12 7.71
CA LEU A 140 0.96 -4.35 6.59
C LEU A 140 0.17 -4.61 5.30
N ARG A 141 -0.12 -5.87 4.99
CA ARG A 141 -0.91 -6.22 3.81
C ARG A 141 -2.32 -5.60 3.86
N ALA A 142 -2.95 -5.58 5.04
CA ALA A 142 -4.25 -4.95 5.23
C ALA A 142 -4.18 -3.41 5.07
N LEU A 143 -3.12 -2.77 5.55
CA LEU A 143 -2.89 -1.34 5.34
C LEU A 143 -2.63 -1.02 3.86
N ASP A 144 -1.78 -1.80 3.18
CA ASP A 144 -1.48 -1.64 1.75
C ASP A 144 -2.76 -1.77 0.90
N MET A 145 -3.63 -2.74 1.20
CA MET A 145 -4.93 -2.89 0.55
C MET A 145 -5.85 -1.69 0.80
N GLN A 146 -5.90 -1.16 2.02
CA GLN A 146 -6.70 0.03 2.33
C GLN A 146 -6.17 1.27 1.59
N ILE A 147 -4.85 1.46 1.55
CA ILE A 147 -4.21 2.55 0.81
C ILE A 147 -4.57 2.46 -0.68
N GLU A 148 -4.47 1.27 -1.28
CA GLU A 148 -4.81 1.06 -2.68
C GLU A 148 -6.29 1.35 -2.96
N GLN A 149 -7.19 0.86 -2.11
CA GLN A 149 -8.64 1.14 -2.23
C GLN A 149 -8.94 2.63 -2.16
N ARG A 150 -8.37 3.34 -1.17
CA ARG A 150 -8.55 4.80 -1.03
C ARG A 150 -7.94 5.57 -2.18
N TYR A 151 -6.78 5.15 -2.68
CA TYR A 151 -6.16 5.76 -3.85
C TYR A 151 -7.03 5.63 -5.11
N ASN A 152 -7.62 4.45 -5.33
CA ASN A 152 -8.55 4.22 -6.44
C ASN A 152 -9.82 5.09 -6.29
N GLN A 153 -10.38 5.17 -5.08
CA GLN A 153 -11.52 6.05 -4.78
C GLN A 153 -11.19 7.52 -5.05
N ARG A 154 -10.03 8.01 -4.59
CA ARG A 154 -9.57 9.38 -4.82
C ARG A 154 -9.42 9.68 -6.31
N THR A 155 -8.88 8.73 -7.08
CA THR A 155 -8.69 8.88 -8.52
C THR A 155 -10.04 9.06 -9.24
N GLU A 156 -11.05 8.30 -8.85
CA GLU A 156 -12.39 8.42 -9.40
C GLU A 156 -13.05 9.75 -9.01
N ILE A 157 -13.01 10.12 -7.72
CA ILE A 157 -13.55 11.42 -7.27
C ILE A 157 -12.88 12.59 -7.98
N GLY A 158 -11.55 12.55 -8.15
CA GLY A 158 -10.83 13.60 -8.87
C GLY A 158 -11.28 13.74 -10.34
N ARG A 159 -11.61 12.62 -11.02
CA ARG A 159 -12.17 12.66 -12.37
C ARG A 159 -13.56 13.29 -12.40
N ILE A 160 -14.42 12.91 -11.46
CA ILE A 160 -15.79 13.44 -11.36
C ILE A 160 -15.75 14.94 -11.01
N ALA A 161 -14.90 15.35 -10.06
CA ALA A 161 -14.69 16.76 -9.69
C ALA A 161 -14.27 17.58 -10.92
N GLN A 162 -13.28 17.10 -11.67
CA GLN A 162 -12.83 17.75 -12.89
C GLN A 162 -13.95 17.88 -13.95
N GLN A 163 -14.79 16.85 -14.09
CA GLN A 163 -15.93 16.90 -15.00
C GLN A 163 -16.99 17.93 -14.56
N LYS A 164 -17.25 18.01 -13.25
CA LYS A 164 -18.21 18.97 -12.66
C LYS A 164 -17.73 20.41 -12.76
N HIS A 165 -16.44 20.66 -12.52
CA HIS A 165 -15.81 21.96 -12.76
C HIS A 165 -15.95 22.40 -14.21
N LYS A 166 -15.62 21.53 -15.17
CA LYS A 166 -15.81 21.83 -16.60
C LYS A 166 -17.27 22.15 -16.95
N TYR A 167 -18.20 21.38 -16.40
CA TYR A 167 -19.63 21.63 -16.60
C TYR A 167 -20.05 23.00 -16.03
N ALA A 168 -19.57 23.36 -14.84
CA ALA A 168 -19.84 24.65 -14.23
C ALA A 168 -19.24 25.82 -15.03
N ASP A 169 -18.02 25.65 -15.55
CA ASP A 169 -17.32 26.64 -16.38
C ASP A 169 -18.01 26.88 -17.74
N GLU A 170 -18.68 25.86 -18.28
CA GLU A 170 -19.44 25.95 -19.55
C GLU A 170 -20.80 26.64 -19.38
N LEU A 171 -21.30 26.83 -18.14
CA LEU A 171 -22.60 27.44 -17.90
C LEU A 171 -22.57 28.97 -18.08
N PRO A 172 -23.61 29.58 -18.69
CA PRO A 172 -23.67 31.02 -18.89
C PRO A 172 -23.64 31.83 -17.59
N VAL A 173 -23.02 33.01 -17.63
CA VAL A 173 -22.93 33.93 -16.50
C VAL A 173 -23.63 35.23 -16.83
N HIS A 174 -24.66 35.58 -16.05
CA HIS A 174 -25.39 36.84 -16.21
C HIS A 174 -25.12 37.76 -15.03
N THR A 175 -24.22 38.72 -15.19
CA THR A 175 -23.82 39.69 -14.15
C THR A 175 -24.92 40.67 -13.74
N ASN A 176 -25.94 40.85 -14.58
CA ASN A 176 -27.01 41.82 -14.38
C ASN A 176 -28.35 41.19 -13.98
N ALA A 177 -28.37 39.89 -13.67
CA ALA A 177 -29.58 39.21 -13.21
C ALA A 177 -29.74 39.35 -11.67
N PRO A 178 -30.95 39.58 -11.14
CA PRO A 178 -31.23 39.59 -9.71
C PRO A 178 -30.91 38.24 -9.04
N ALA A 179 -30.74 38.24 -7.72
CA ALA A 179 -30.46 37.02 -6.96
C ALA A 179 -31.66 36.05 -6.85
N GLU A 180 -32.88 36.58 -6.93
CA GLU A 180 -34.13 35.81 -6.80
C GLU A 180 -35.07 36.09 -7.98
N GLU A 181 -35.92 35.12 -8.33
CA GLU A 181 -36.91 35.28 -9.40
C GLU A 181 -37.91 36.40 -9.08
N ILE A 182 -38.22 37.21 -10.09
CA ILE A 182 -39.23 38.27 -9.97
C ILE A 182 -40.62 37.66 -10.16
N SER A 183 -41.51 37.92 -9.21
CA SER A 183 -42.88 37.40 -9.23
C SER A 183 -43.77 38.08 -10.27
N ILE A 184 -44.21 37.33 -11.28
CA ILE A 184 -45.15 37.78 -12.34
C ILE A 184 -46.62 37.73 -11.93
N SER A 185 -46.93 37.20 -10.74
CA SER A 185 -48.30 36.89 -10.32
C SER A 185 -49.21 38.11 -10.17
N GLU A 186 -48.63 39.28 -9.92
CA GLU A 186 -49.37 40.54 -9.77
C GLU A 186 -49.65 41.19 -11.13
N LEU A 187 -48.70 41.12 -12.07
CA LEU A 187 -48.86 41.63 -13.43
C LEU A 187 -49.87 40.81 -14.24
N ILE A 188 -49.87 39.49 -14.10
CA ILE A 188 -50.87 38.61 -14.74
C ILE A 188 -52.28 38.94 -14.23
N ARG A 189 -52.45 39.12 -12.91
CA ARG A 189 -53.75 39.52 -12.33
C ARG A 189 -54.22 40.87 -12.86
N ARG A 190 -53.30 41.83 -13.02
CA ARG A 190 -53.60 43.16 -13.57
C ARG A 190 -54.00 43.09 -15.05
N GLN A 191 -53.31 42.28 -15.85
CA GLN A 191 -53.66 42.06 -17.26
C GLN A 191 -55.05 41.44 -17.39
N GLN A 192 -55.36 40.40 -16.61
CA GLN A 192 -56.67 39.75 -16.62
C GLN A 192 -57.81 40.71 -16.24
N ALA A 193 -57.59 41.58 -15.26
CA ALA A 193 -58.57 42.60 -14.88
C ALA A 193 -58.84 43.63 -15.98
N ILE A 194 -57.80 44.07 -16.70
CA ILE A 194 -57.93 44.99 -17.84
C ILE A 194 -58.65 44.31 -19.01
N LEU A 195 -58.29 43.07 -19.35
CA LEU A 195 -58.96 42.31 -20.42
C LEU A 195 -60.45 42.08 -20.11
N ALA A 196 -60.79 41.75 -18.86
CA ALA A 196 -62.18 41.62 -18.42
C ALA A 196 -62.97 42.94 -18.56
N LYS A 197 -62.36 44.07 -18.18
CA LYS A 197 -62.96 45.40 -18.31
C LYS A 197 -63.15 45.81 -19.78
N ASN A 198 -62.15 45.57 -20.62
CA ASN A 198 -62.21 45.86 -22.06
C ASN A 198 -63.29 44.99 -22.76
N GLY A 199 -63.42 43.72 -22.37
CA GLY A 199 -64.49 42.83 -22.86
C GLY A 199 -65.89 43.35 -22.50
N GLU A 200 -66.09 43.86 -21.28
CA GLU A 200 -67.35 44.45 -20.87
C GLU A 200 -67.65 45.77 -21.61
N ASN A 201 -66.63 46.61 -21.81
CA ASN A 201 -66.77 47.83 -22.63
C ASN A 201 -67.20 47.50 -24.06
N GLN A 202 -66.63 46.46 -24.67
CA GLN A 202 -66.97 46.03 -26.02
C GLN A 202 -68.41 45.49 -26.08
N ARG A 203 -68.86 44.74 -25.06
CA ARG A 203 -70.25 44.28 -24.93
C ARG A 203 -71.23 45.46 -24.87
N LEU A 204 -70.91 46.50 -24.10
CA LEU A 204 -71.72 47.71 -24.00
C LEU A 204 -71.80 48.48 -25.33
N ARG A 205 -70.67 48.58 -26.06
CA ARG A 205 -70.63 49.18 -27.41
C ARG A 205 -71.50 48.41 -28.40
N HIS A 206 -71.45 47.08 -28.39
CA HIS A 206 -72.27 46.26 -29.28
C HIS A 206 -73.77 46.39 -28.99
N ASN A 207 -74.16 46.42 -27.71
CA ASN A 207 -75.54 46.64 -27.32
C ASN A 207 -76.05 48.03 -27.76
N HIS A 208 -75.20 49.06 -27.73
CA HIS A 208 -75.55 50.37 -28.25
C HIS A 208 -75.88 50.34 -29.74
N GLU A 209 -75.05 49.71 -30.58
CA GLU A 209 -75.31 49.58 -32.02
C GLU A 209 -76.62 48.84 -32.31
N ILE A 210 -76.92 47.78 -31.55
CA ILE A 210 -78.18 47.03 -31.68
C ILE A 210 -79.37 47.91 -31.31
N CYS A 211 -79.31 48.61 -30.17
CA CYS A 211 -80.39 49.49 -29.73
C CYS A 211 -80.61 50.67 -30.68
N GLU A 212 -79.55 51.24 -31.29
CA GLU A 212 -79.66 52.29 -32.31
C GLU A 212 -80.35 51.78 -33.58
N GLN A 213 -80.01 50.57 -34.05
CA GLN A 213 -80.67 49.97 -35.21
C GLN A 213 -82.15 49.65 -34.93
N GLU A 214 -82.46 49.17 -33.72
CA GLU A 214 -83.83 48.95 -33.27
C GLU A 214 -84.61 50.26 -33.14
N LEU A 215 -83.97 51.33 -32.64
CA LEU A 215 -84.55 52.65 -32.52
C LEU A 215 -84.85 53.27 -33.89
N SER A 216 -83.95 53.12 -34.86
CA SER A 216 -84.18 53.56 -36.24
C SER A 216 -85.34 52.82 -36.92
N ARG A 217 -85.44 51.49 -36.72
CA ARG A 217 -86.59 50.67 -37.19
C ARG A 217 -87.89 51.06 -36.49
N ALA A 218 -87.85 51.34 -35.19
CA ALA A 218 -89.02 51.77 -34.41
C ALA A 218 -89.48 53.18 -34.81
N GLN A 219 -88.55 54.08 -35.16
CA GLN A 219 -88.84 55.44 -35.60
C GLN A 219 -89.74 55.48 -36.85
N GLN A 220 -89.51 54.56 -37.80
CA GLN A 220 -90.34 54.43 -39.01
C GLN A 220 -91.75 53.88 -38.73
N ALA A 221 -91.93 53.12 -37.64
CA ALA A 221 -93.25 52.64 -37.22
C ALA A 221 -93.99 53.64 -36.30
N TYR A 222 -93.24 54.52 -35.63
CA TYR A 222 -93.72 55.45 -34.59
C TYR A 222 -94.53 56.65 -35.12
N GLU A 223 -94.40 57.04 -36.40
CA GLU A 223 -95.28 58.05 -37.02
C GLU A 223 -96.77 57.67 -36.96
N LEU A 224 -97.10 56.40 -36.69
CA LEU A 224 -98.46 55.91 -36.52
C LEU A 224 -98.99 55.93 -35.07
N ALA A 225 -98.16 56.11 -34.05
CA ALA A 225 -98.49 55.74 -32.65
C ALA A 225 -98.05 56.77 -31.58
N ALA A 226 -98.28 58.06 -31.84
CA ALA A 226 -97.78 59.20 -31.06
C ALA A 226 -98.26 59.35 -29.59
N GLU A 227 -99.21 58.55 -29.09
CA GLU A 227 -99.72 58.70 -27.70
C GLU A 227 -98.92 57.92 -26.63
N VAL A 228 -98.07 56.96 -27.01
CA VAL A 228 -97.29 56.14 -26.04
C VAL A 228 -95.95 56.81 -25.64
N LEU A 229 -95.58 57.91 -26.29
CA LEU A 229 -94.28 58.59 -26.24
C LEU A 229 -93.82 59.05 -24.85
N ALA A 230 -94.73 59.32 -23.91
CA ALA A 230 -94.36 59.95 -22.64
C ALA A 230 -93.54 59.03 -21.70
N LYS A 231 -93.65 57.69 -21.83
CA LYS A 231 -92.97 56.73 -20.93
C LYS A 231 -91.59 56.28 -21.41
N ALA A 232 -91.33 56.25 -22.72
CA ALA A 232 -90.09 55.71 -23.29
C ALA A 232 -88.88 56.66 -23.20
N ARG A 233 -89.10 57.96 -22.90
CA ARG A 233 -88.02 58.97 -22.81
C ARG A 233 -87.10 58.77 -21.60
N GLN A 234 -87.53 58.06 -20.56
CA GLN A 234 -86.77 57.90 -19.31
C GLN A 234 -85.72 56.77 -19.39
N ASP A 235 -85.98 55.74 -20.20
CA ASP A 235 -85.06 54.60 -20.34
C ASP A 235 -83.88 54.90 -21.29
N ALA A 236 -84.07 55.79 -22.27
CA ALA A 236 -83.03 56.22 -23.22
C ALA A 236 -81.96 57.15 -22.59
N GLU A 237 -82.30 57.93 -21.57
CA GLU A 237 -81.36 58.83 -20.89
C GLU A 237 -80.33 58.08 -20.03
N THR A 238 -80.67 56.89 -19.54
CA THR A 238 -79.80 56.07 -18.68
C THR A 238 -78.68 55.40 -19.50
N ALA A 239 -78.96 54.99 -20.74
CA ALA A 239 -77.98 54.37 -21.64
C ALA A 239 -77.01 55.39 -22.29
N ARG A 240 -77.44 56.64 -22.49
CA ARG A 240 -76.62 57.70 -23.11
C ARG A 240 -75.47 58.18 -22.23
N LYS A 241 -75.62 58.13 -20.90
CA LYS A 241 -74.58 58.56 -19.94
C LYS A 241 -73.47 57.54 -19.69
N SER A 242 -73.58 56.31 -20.23
CA SER A 242 -72.61 55.24 -19.95
C SER A 242 -71.56 55.02 -21.04
N ALA A 243 -71.57 55.80 -22.13
CA ALA A 243 -70.68 55.60 -23.27
C ALA A 243 -69.56 56.66 -23.41
N GLU A 244 -69.74 57.88 -22.92
CA GLU A 244 -68.74 58.96 -23.08
C GLU A 244 -67.52 58.83 -22.13
N ASP A 245 -67.60 58.04 -21.06
CA ASP A 245 -66.53 57.83 -20.07
C ASP A 245 -65.74 56.51 -20.23
N LEU A 246 -65.93 55.76 -21.32
CA LEU A 246 -65.27 54.47 -21.52
C LEU A 246 -63.98 54.58 -22.34
N GLN A 247 -62.87 54.80 -21.64
CA GLN A 247 -61.52 54.68 -22.19
C GLN A 247 -60.97 53.26 -21.99
N ASP A 248 -60.55 52.63 -23.10
CA ASP A 248 -59.87 51.32 -23.06
C ASP A 248 -58.44 51.49 -22.53
N GLN A 249 -58.05 50.61 -21.62
CA GLN A 249 -56.69 50.61 -21.08
C GLN A 249 -55.80 49.67 -21.90
N SER A 250 -54.62 50.14 -22.29
CA SER A 250 -53.64 49.36 -23.03
C SER A 250 -52.97 48.32 -22.13
N THR A 251 -52.85 47.08 -22.58
CA THR A 251 -52.06 46.02 -21.93
C THR A 251 -50.61 45.99 -22.39
N ALA A 252 -50.22 46.81 -23.37
CA ALA A 252 -48.90 46.74 -24.02
C ALA A 252 -47.73 46.90 -23.03
N GLU A 253 -47.82 47.84 -22.08
CA GLU A 253 -46.79 48.04 -21.05
C GLU A 253 -46.67 46.84 -20.10
N ILE A 254 -47.79 46.17 -19.81
CA ILE A 254 -47.83 44.99 -18.92
C ILE A 254 -47.29 43.75 -19.67
N GLU A 255 -47.65 43.58 -20.94
CA GLU A 255 -47.12 42.51 -21.80
C GLU A 255 -45.61 42.63 -21.97
N GLN A 256 -45.11 43.85 -22.17
CA GLN A 256 -43.69 44.11 -22.27
C GLN A 256 -42.97 43.85 -20.94
N SER A 257 -43.56 44.27 -19.81
CA SER A 257 -43.03 43.97 -18.48
C SER A 257 -42.98 42.46 -18.18
N ILE A 258 -43.97 41.69 -18.61
CA ILE A 258 -44.00 40.22 -18.45
C ILE A 258 -42.88 39.58 -19.30
N ALA A 259 -42.73 40.01 -20.55
CA ALA A 259 -41.66 39.50 -21.43
C ALA A 259 -40.26 39.83 -20.88
N ASP A 260 -40.07 41.03 -20.34
CA ASP A 260 -38.80 41.44 -19.73
C ASP A 260 -38.51 40.62 -18.46
N ILE A 261 -39.51 40.36 -17.62
CA ILE A 261 -39.36 39.53 -16.42
C ILE A 261 -39.06 38.07 -16.79
N ASP A 262 -39.66 37.51 -17.82
CA ASP A 262 -39.34 36.14 -18.28
C ASP A 262 -37.89 36.03 -18.75
N ILE A 263 -37.36 37.04 -19.46
CA ILE A 263 -35.95 37.11 -19.85
C ILE A 263 -35.05 37.19 -18.61
N ILE A 264 -35.42 37.99 -17.62
CA ILE A 264 -34.68 38.12 -16.36
C ILE A 264 -34.70 36.79 -15.60
N ASN A 265 -35.86 36.17 -15.39
CA ASN A 265 -35.99 34.91 -14.66
C ASN A 265 -35.25 33.76 -15.34
N ARG A 266 -35.19 33.75 -16.68
CA ARG A 266 -34.35 32.78 -17.41
C ARG A 266 -32.88 32.91 -17.01
N LYS A 267 -32.36 34.15 -16.93
CA LYS A 267 -30.98 34.43 -16.49
C LYS A 267 -30.74 34.06 -15.02
N VAL A 268 -31.73 34.30 -14.15
CA VAL A 268 -31.66 33.88 -12.73
C VAL A 268 -31.55 32.35 -12.62
N ARG A 269 -32.35 31.60 -13.39
CA ARG A 269 -32.29 30.12 -13.42
C ARG A 269 -30.97 29.59 -13.96
N GLU A 270 -30.42 30.22 -14.98
CA GLU A 270 -29.10 29.87 -15.54
C GLU A 270 -27.99 30.09 -14.50
N ASN A 271 -27.98 31.25 -13.81
CA ASN A 271 -27.03 31.52 -12.71
C ASN A 271 -27.20 30.55 -11.53
N ALA A 272 -28.44 30.28 -11.09
CA ALA A 272 -28.71 29.36 -9.98
C ALA A 272 -28.36 27.90 -10.32
N SER A 273 -28.35 27.53 -11.61
CA SER A 273 -27.89 26.22 -12.07
C SER A 273 -26.36 26.14 -12.05
N ARG A 274 -25.68 27.24 -12.39
CA ARG A 274 -24.21 27.35 -12.28
C ARG A 274 -23.75 27.30 -10.83
N GLU A 275 -24.37 28.05 -9.94
CA GLU A 275 -24.03 28.04 -8.51
C GLU A 275 -24.18 26.64 -7.89
N ARG A 276 -25.24 25.90 -8.26
CA ARG A 276 -25.39 24.49 -7.87
C ARG A 276 -24.28 23.60 -8.42
N ALA A 277 -23.89 23.78 -9.68
CA ALA A 277 -22.79 23.02 -10.27
C ALA A 277 -21.44 23.32 -9.61
N GLU A 278 -21.20 24.58 -9.21
CA GLU A 278 -20.00 24.99 -8.45
C GLU A 278 -20.01 24.40 -7.03
N GLN A 279 -21.16 24.36 -6.35
CA GLN A 279 -21.31 23.70 -5.04
C GLN A 279 -21.04 22.18 -5.12
N ASP A 280 -21.62 21.50 -6.10
CA ASP A 280 -21.35 20.07 -6.36
C ASP A 280 -19.84 19.81 -6.56
N ALA A 281 -19.16 20.69 -7.30
CA ALA A 281 -17.72 20.55 -7.56
C ALA A 281 -16.90 20.78 -6.28
N ALA A 282 -17.26 21.79 -5.47
CA ALA A 282 -16.61 22.07 -4.20
C ALA A 282 -16.78 20.93 -3.18
N GLU A 283 -17.94 20.26 -3.14
CA GLU A 283 -18.16 19.08 -2.30
C GLU A 283 -17.24 17.91 -2.69
N LEU A 284 -17.01 17.70 -3.99
CA LEU A 284 -16.10 16.67 -4.48
C LEU A 284 -14.63 17.00 -4.18
N ASP A 285 -14.25 18.28 -4.22
CA ASP A 285 -12.92 18.73 -3.81
C ASP A 285 -12.67 18.49 -2.30
N ALA A 286 -13.69 18.73 -1.47
CA ALA A 286 -13.63 18.42 -0.04
C ALA A 286 -13.44 16.90 0.20
N GLN A 287 -14.20 16.05 -0.51
CA GLN A 287 -14.03 14.59 -0.45
C GLN A 287 -12.64 14.14 -0.94
N TYR A 288 -12.11 14.79 -1.98
CA TYR A 288 -10.76 14.51 -2.47
C TYR A 288 -9.70 14.82 -1.41
N ALA A 289 -9.83 15.96 -0.72
CA ALA A 289 -8.93 16.35 0.36
C ALA A 289 -8.99 15.37 1.53
N GLU A 290 -10.19 14.97 1.96
CA GLU A 290 -10.39 14.00 3.06
C GLU A 290 -9.78 12.62 2.75
N ILE A 291 -9.98 12.11 1.54
CA ILE A 291 -9.37 10.83 1.14
C ILE A 291 -7.86 10.96 1.05
N THR A 292 -7.35 12.10 0.60
CA THR A 292 -5.89 12.37 0.57
C THR A 292 -5.31 12.33 1.98
N GLU A 293 -5.94 12.99 2.94
CA GLU A 293 -5.53 12.96 4.35
C GLU A 293 -5.59 11.53 4.91
N THR A 294 -6.64 10.78 4.60
CA THR A 294 -6.78 9.37 5.01
C THR A 294 -5.64 8.50 4.46
N ILE A 295 -5.24 8.69 3.19
CA ILE A 295 -4.12 7.97 2.58
C ILE A 295 -2.81 8.29 3.30
N GLU A 296 -2.54 9.56 3.61
CA GLU A 296 -1.33 9.96 4.31
C GLU A 296 -1.29 9.40 5.74
N ASN A 297 -2.42 9.42 6.45
CA ASN A 297 -2.53 8.79 7.78
C ASN A 297 -2.26 7.28 7.74
N LEU A 298 -2.81 6.56 6.74
CA LEU A 298 -2.56 5.13 6.56
C LEU A 298 -1.09 4.84 6.21
N ARG A 299 -0.45 5.70 5.42
CA ARG A 299 0.99 5.60 5.12
C ARG A 299 1.85 5.84 6.34
N GLU A 300 1.47 6.80 7.18
CA GLU A 300 2.12 7.05 8.45
C GLU A 300 1.96 5.87 9.41
N GLU A 301 0.75 5.30 9.53
CA GLU A 301 0.48 4.11 10.33
C GLU A 301 1.32 2.91 9.86
N ARG A 302 1.37 2.67 8.55
CA ARG A 302 2.22 1.64 7.93
C ARG A 302 3.69 1.82 8.30
N THR A 303 4.18 3.06 8.26
CA THR A 303 5.56 3.41 8.58
C THR A 303 5.85 3.23 10.07
N ASN A 304 4.93 3.65 10.94
CA ASN A 304 5.03 3.48 12.38
C ASN A 304 5.00 2.01 12.79
N LEU A 305 4.25 1.17 12.08
CA LEU A 305 4.22 -0.28 12.30
C LEU A 305 5.59 -0.92 12.03
N LEU A 306 6.32 -0.45 11.02
CA LEU A 306 7.69 -0.89 10.71
C LEU A 306 8.73 -0.30 11.66
N LYS A 307 8.56 0.94 12.13
CA LYS A 307 9.48 1.58 13.09
C LYS A 307 9.40 0.98 14.50
N ASN A 308 8.19 0.63 14.93
CA ASN A 308 7.95 0.03 16.25
C ASN A 308 8.14 -1.49 16.25
N ALA A 309 8.37 -2.09 15.08
CA ALA A 309 8.74 -3.48 14.96
C ALA A 309 10.12 -3.73 15.57
N ASP A 310 10.24 -4.83 16.30
CA ASP A 310 11.51 -5.31 16.83
C ASP A 310 12.35 -5.95 15.71
N LEU A 311 12.99 -5.09 14.92
CA LEU A 311 13.76 -5.46 13.74
C LEU A 311 15.08 -6.16 14.11
N PRO A 312 15.54 -7.14 13.32
CA PRO A 312 16.77 -7.89 13.62
C PRO A 312 18.06 -7.07 13.63
N LEU A 313 18.07 -5.93 12.92
CA LEU A 313 19.25 -5.09 12.76
C LEU A 313 18.82 -3.61 12.66
N ALA A 314 19.50 -2.73 13.38
CA ALA A 314 19.25 -1.30 13.31
C ALA A 314 19.51 -0.76 11.89
N GLY A 315 18.61 0.08 11.38
CA GLY A 315 18.70 0.62 10.02
C GLY A 315 18.14 -0.29 8.92
N LEU A 316 17.70 -1.51 9.25
CA LEU A 316 16.94 -2.38 8.34
C LEU A 316 15.48 -1.89 8.26
N SER A 317 14.85 -1.99 7.09
CA SER A 317 13.43 -1.69 6.88
C SER A 317 12.90 -2.45 5.66
N VAL A 318 11.59 -2.32 5.39
CA VAL A 318 10.95 -2.85 4.17
C VAL A 318 10.23 -1.71 3.45
N GLU A 319 10.64 -1.44 2.22
CA GLU A 319 10.05 -0.42 1.35
C GLU A 319 9.67 -1.07 0.02
N ASP A 320 8.44 -0.82 -0.47
CA ASP A 320 7.90 -1.40 -1.71
C ASP A 320 8.05 -2.93 -1.84
N GLY A 321 8.05 -3.65 -0.72
CA GLY A 321 8.23 -5.10 -0.70
C GLY A 321 9.68 -5.56 -0.90
N GLU A 322 10.65 -4.68 -0.71
CA GLU A 322 12.07 -4.96 -0.76
C GLU A 322 12.77 -4.62 0.56
N LEU A 323 13.85 -5.34 0.87
CA LEU A 323 14.69 -5.01 2.03
C LEU A 323 15.51 -3.76 1.74
N VAL A 324 15.45 -2.80 2.65
CA VAL A 324 16.27 -1.59 2.63
C VAL A 324 17.11 -1.54 3.90
N TYR A 325 18.39 -1.19 3.77
CA TYR A 325 19.31 -1.03 4.90
C TYR A 325 20.07 0.28 4.75
N ASN A 326 19.96 1.16 5.75
CA ASN A 326 20.55 2.50 5.74
C ASN A 326 20.25 3.30 4.44
N GLY A 327 19.05 3.13 3.89
CA GLY A 327 18.60 3.80 2.65
C GLY A 327 19.04 3.12 1.35
N ALA A 328 19.82 2.04 1.39
CA ALA A 328 20.21 1.26 0.21
C ALA A 328 19.28 0.06 0.01
N LYS A 329 18.88 -0.21 -1.24
CA LYS A 329 18.20 -1.45 -1.63
C LYS A 329 19.18 -2.63 -1.68
N TRP A 330 18.66 -3.86 -1.61
CA TRP A 330 19.47 -5.08 -1.50
C TRP A 330 20.58 -5.21 -2.56
N ASP A 331 20.29 -4.86 -3.81
CA ASP A 331 21.22 -4.91 -4.95
C ASP A 331 22.32 -3.84 -4.90
N CYS A 332 22.11 -2.76 -4.15
CA CYS A 332 23.08 -1.70 -3.91
C CYS A 332 23.93 -1.93 -2.65
N MET A 333 23.63 -2.96 -1.85
CA MET A 333 24.41 -3.31 -0.66
C MET A 333 25.69 -4.06 -1.03
N SER A 334 26.75 -3.87 -0.23
CA SER A 334 27.94 -4.69 -0.32
C SER A 334 27.66 -6.14 0.09
N GLY A 335 28.44 -7.11 -0.41
CA GLY A 335 28.32 -8.52 -0.01
C GLY A 335 28.45 -8.72 1.50
N ALA A 336 29.30 -7.92 2.16
CA ALA A 336 29.46 -7.92 3.60
C ALA A 336 28.18 -7.48 4.35
N GLU A 337 27.52 -6.41 3.88
CA GLU A 337 26.23 -5.96 4.44
C GLU A 337 25.13 -6.99 4.23
N GLN A 338 25.04 -7.58 3.04
CA GLN A 338 24.08 -8.63 2.74
C GLN A 338 24.25 -9.84 3.68
N LEU A 339 25.49 -10.25 3.94
CA LEU A 339 25.81 -11.35 4.87
C LEU A 339 25.45 -10.99 6.31
N LYS A 340 25.73 -9.76 6.75
CA LYS A 340 25.36 -9.28 8.09
C LYS A 340 23.85 -9.24 8.29
N ILE A 341 23.11 -8.70 7.33
CA ILE A 341 21.64 -8.64 7.35
C ILE A 341 21.05 -10.05 7.35
N ALA A 342 21.53 -10.93 6.47
CA ALA A 342 21.07 -12.31 6.39
C ALA A 342 21.29 -13.04 7.74
N THR A 343 22.46 -12.85 8.36
CA THR A 343 22.78 -13.44 9.68
C THR A 343 21.85 -12.92 10.76
N ALA A 344 21.57 -11.61 10.79
CA ALA A 344 20.65 -11.01 11.75
C ALA A 344 19.21 -11.56 11.59
N ILE A 345 18.73 -11.69 10.36
CA ILE A 345 17.41 -12.24 10.05
C ILE A 345 17.27 -13.69 10.54
N VAL A 346 18.28 -14.53 10.29
CA VAL A 346 18.28 -15.94 10.72
C VAL A 346 18.21 -16.07 12.24
N ARG A 347 18.95 -15.25 12.98
CA ARG A 347 18.88 -15.22 14.44
C ARG A 347 17.47 -14.90 14.94
N LYS A 348 16.81 -13.91 14.34
CA LYS A 348 15.46 -13.51 14.76
C LYS A 348 14.42 -14.58 14.41
N LEU A 349 14.65 -15.35 13.33
CA LEU A 349 13.77 -16.42 12.88
C LEU A 349 13.71 -17.58 13.89
N ASN A 350 14.85 -18.00 14.44
CA ASN A 350 14.90 -18.97 15.53
C ASN A 350 15.94 -18.56 16.59
N PRO A 351 15.50 -17.87 17.67
CA PRO A 351 16.39 -17.46 18.75
C PRO A 351 17.04 -18.63 19.51
N GLU A 352 16.54 -19.86 19.39
CA GLU A 352 17.19 -21.03 19.95
C GLU A 352 18.33 -21.56 19.08
N CYS A 353 18.40 -21.20 17.80
CA CYS A 353 19.52 -21.54 16.94
C CYS A 353 20.66 -20.52 17.11
N GLY A 354 21.75 -20.94 17.76
CA GLY A 354 22.89 -20.09 18.12
C GLY A 354 24.05 -20.11 17.13
N PHE A 355 23.90 -20.75 15.96
CA PHE A 355 24.97 -20.84 14.97
C PHE A 355 24.47 -20.57 13.54
N VAL A 356 25.38 -20.13 12.65
CA VAL A 356 25.10 -19.92 11.21
C VAL A 356 26.27 -20.44 10.37
N LEU A 357 25.96 -21.13 9.27
CA LEU A 357 26.94 -21.59 8.28
C LEU A 357 27.02 -20.59 7.13
N MET A 358 28.23 -20.14 6.81
CA MET A 358 28.43 -19.10 5.80
C MET A 358 29.55 -19.46 4.83
N ASP A 359 29.25 -19.49 3.53
CA ASP A 359 30.27 -19.68 2.50
C ASP A 359 30.71 -18.33 1.92
N LYS A 360 31.91 -18.31 1.32
CA LYS A 360 32.46 -17.20 0.53
C LYS A 360 32.81 -15.92 1.32
N LEU A 361 33.48 -16.06 2.47
CA LEU A 361 33.93 -14.90 3.25
C LEU A 361 35.06 -14.08 2.60
N GLU A 362 35.60 -14.51 1.46
CA GLU A 362 36.54 -13.70 0.66
C GLU A 362 35.95 -12.35 0.19
N GLN A 363 34.63 -12.17 0.27
CA GLN A 363 33.95 -10.90 -0.01
C GLN A 363 34.19 -9.83 1.08
N MET A 364 34.71 -10.20 2.24
CA MET A 364 35.05 -9.28 3.32
C MET A 364 36.57 -9.04 3.37
N ASP A 365 36.99 -7.78 3.35
CA ASP A 365 38.36 -7.41 3.70
C ASP A 365 38.66 -7.72 5.19
N ALA A 366 39.93 -7.67 5.58
CA ALA A 366 40.36 -8.04 6.93
C ALA A 366 39.72 -7.17 8.03
N LYS A 367 39.49 -5.87 7.77
CA LYS A 367 38.88 -4.96 8.75
C LYS A 367 37.39 -5.30 8.91
N THR A 368 36.68 -5.45 7.80
CA THR A 368 35.26 -5.83 7.78
C THR A 368 35.05 -7.20 8.44
N LEU A 369 35.95 -8.15 8.21
CA LEU A 369 35.92 -9.47 8.85
C LEU A 369 36.07 -9.39 10.37
N ALA A 370 37.01 -8.56 10.86
CA ALA A 370 37.22 -8.35 12.30
C ALA A 370 36.02 -7.65 12.95
N GLU A 371 35.46 -6.62 12.31
CA GLU A 371 34.24 -5.95 12.77
C GLU A 371 33.04 -6.91 12.80
N PHE A 372 32.91 -7.78 11.79
CA PHE A 372 31.87 -8.80 11.75
C PHE A 372 32.05 -9.83 12.87
N GLY A 373 33.27 -10.31 13.11
CA GLY A 373 33.59 -11.22 14.22
C GLY A 373 33.24 -10.63 15.59
N ASN A 374 33.64 -9.38 15.84
CA ASN A 374 33.30 -8.66 17.08
C ASN A 374 31.78 -8.50 17.25
N TRP A 375 31.06 -8.18 16.18
CA TRP A 375 29.60 -8.10 16.22
C TRP A 375 28.98 -9.46 16.58
N LEU A 376 29.45 -10.56 15.99
CA LEU A 376 28.96 -11.90 16.30
C LEU A 376 29.19 -12.29 17.77
N GLU A 377 30.33 -11.93 18.34
CA GLU A 377 30.62 -12.15 19.76
C GLU A 377 29.67 -11.37 20.67
N GLN A 378 29.42 -10.09 20.36
CA GLN A 378 28.45 -9.26 21.09
C GLN A 378 27.03 -9.85 21.03
N GLU A 379 26.65 -10.40 19.88
CA GLU A 379 25.35 -11.04 19.70
C GLU A 379 25.29 -12.48 20.26
N GLY A 380 26.42 -13.03 20.71
CA GLY A 380 26.54 -14.39 21.22
C GLY A 380 26.35 -15.47 20.16
N LEU A 381 26.51 -15.15 18.87
CA LEU A 381 26.33 -16.06 17.73
C LEU A 381 27.64 -16.77 17.37
N GLN A 382 27.53 -18.02 16.93
CA GLN A 382 28.64 -18.79 16.36
C GLN A 382 28.52 -18.84 14.83
N VAL A 383 29.50 -18.31 14.10
CA VAL A 383 29.51 -18.45 12.63
C VAL A 383 30.65 -19.35 12.22
N ILE A 384 30.32 -20.42 11.51
CA ILE A 384 31.31 -21.32 10.89
C ILE A 384 31.32 -20.99 9.41
N ALA A 385 32.46 -20.53 8.93
CA ALA A 385 32.54 -20.00 7.60
C ALA A 385 33.77 -20.45 6.82
N THR A 386 33.68 -20.40 5.50
CA THR A 386 34.77 -20.78 4.60
C THR A 386 35.32 -19.56 3.88
N ARG A 387 36.66 -19.52 3.75
CA ARG A 387 37.39 -18.46 3.04
C ARG A 387 38.50 -19.07 2.21
N VAL A 388 38.74 -18.54 1.02
CA VAL A 388 39.94 -18.90 0.24
C VAL A 388 41.14 -18.12 0.79
N SER A 389 41.78 -18.69 1.81
CA SER A 389 42.97 -18.12 2.45
C SER A 389 43.71 -19.20 3.24
N THR A 390 45.01 -19.02 3.42
CA THR A 390 45.87 -19.80 4.34
C THR A 390 46.52 -18.92 5.39
N GLY A 391 46.04 -17.67 5.53
CA GLY A 391 46.56 -16.69 6.49
C GLY A 391 46.09 -16.90 7.93
N ASP A 392 46.59 -16.04 8.82
CA ASP A 392 46.38 -16.09 10.26
C ASP A 392 44.92 -15.86 10.68
N GLU A 393 44.07 -15.33 9.79
CA GLU A 393 42.64 -15.17 10.02
C GLU A 393 41.86 -16.50 10.01
N CYS A 394 42.48 -17.58 9.52
CA CYS A 394 41.88 -18.90 9.47
C CYS A 394 42.05 -19.61 10.82
N SER A 395 40.95 -20.12 11.39
CA SER A 395 41.02 -20.95 12.60
C SER A 395 41.56 -22.35 12.30
N ILE A 396 41.31 -22.84 11.10
CA ILE A 396 41.77 -24.15 10.61
C ILE A 396 42.02 -24.08 9.11
N ILE A 397 42.99 -24.84 8.61
CA ILE A 397 43.25 -24.95 7.18
C ILE A 397 42.91 -26.37 6.73
N ILE A 398 42.11 -26.49 5.66
CA ILE A 398 41.81 -27.77 5.04
C ILE A 398 42.71 -27.96 3.82
N GLU A 399 43.46 -29.06 3.81
CA GLU A 399 44.30 -29.49 2.70
C GLU A 399 44.05 -30.97 2.40
N ASP A 400 43.73 -31.30 1.15
CA ASP A 400 43.39 -32.64 0.68
C ASP A 400 42.36 -33.38 1.56
N GLY A 401 41.36 -32.63 2.02
CA GLY A 401 40.29 -33.16 2.87
C GLY A 401 40.71 -33.48 4.31
N LEU A 402 41.89 -33.05 4.74
CA LEU A 402 42.37 -33.17 6.11
C LEU A 402 42.45 -31.81 6.79
N ALA A 403 42.11 -31.80 8.06
CA ALA A 403 42.27 -30.65 8.95
C ALA A 403 43.74 -30.50 9.38
N LYS A 404 44.37 -29.37 9.04
CA LYS A 404 45.63 -28.92 9.62
C LYS A 404 45.36 -27.81 10.63
N THR A 405 45.68 -28.06 11.89
CA THR A 405 45.65 -27.02 12.92
C THR A 405 46.79 -26.05 12.68
N ILE A 406 46.48 -24.75 12.59
CA ILE A 406 47.51 -23.72 12.57
C ILE A 406 48.15 -23.72 13.96
N THR A 407 49.36 -24.28 14.05
CA THR A 407 50.14 -24.18 15.28
C THR A 407 50.62 -22.73 15.33
N GLN A 408 50.05 -21.88 16.19
CA GLN A 408 50.67 -20.59 16.46
C GLN A 408 52.11 -20.87 16.91
N PRO A 409 53.13 -20.18 16.37
CA PRO A 409 54.48 -20.34 16.86
C PRO A 409 54.47 -19.96 18.34
N SER A 410 54.75 -20.95 19.20
CA SER A 410 55.01 -20.71 20.61
C SER A 410 56.01 -19.58 20.71
N GLN A 411 55.67 -18.49 21.40
CA GLN A 411 56.68 -17.53 21.83
C GLN A 411 57.68 -18.31 22.68
N THR A 412 58.78 -18.72 22.04
CA THR A 412 59.96 -19.21 22.72
C THR A 412 60.54 -18.03 23.47
N TRP A 413 60.18 -17.94 24.75
CA TRP A 413 60.92 -17.14 25.72
C TRP A 413 62.36 -17.65 25.73
N THR A 414 63.26 -16.96 25.03
CA THR A 414 64.70 -17.12 25.23
C THR A 414 65.06 -16.47 26.56
N LYS A 415 65.39 -17.32 27.53
CA LYS A 415 65.84 -16.90 28.86
C LYS A 415 67.19 -16.19 28.73
N GLY A 416 67.20 -14.88 28.95
CA GLY A 416 68.41 -14.08 29.20
C GLY A 416 68.97 -13.35 27.99
N VAL A 417 68.47 -12.14 27.73
CA VAL A 417 69.28 -11.02 27.24
C VAL A 417 68.80 -9.78 27.99
N PHE A 418 69.68 -9.22 28.82
CA PHE A 418 69.53 -7.92 29.46
C PHE A 418 69.94 -6.82 28.48
#